data_AF-A0A8T9S7C4-F1
#
_entry.id   AF-A0A8T9S7C4-F1
#
_cell.length_a   1.000
_cell.length_b   1.000
_cell.length_c   1.000
_cell.angle_alpha   90.00
_cell.angle_beta   90.00
_cell.angle_gamma   90.00
#
_symmetry.space_group_name_H-M   'P 1'
#
loop_
_entity.id
_entity.type
_entity.pdbx_description
1 polymer ?
#
loop_
_entity_poly.entity_id
_entity_poly.type
_entity_poly.pdbx_seq_one_letter_code
_entity_poly.pdbx_strand_id
1 'polypeptide(L)'
;MFSNITAIGPILNPSGSTYSPQYTAGAHIRRNSGISIMNSVIMGYPTGVLIDGAPTAGTIARNDARFKNNIVAGSLTGSNSVGGQRSILYVGPSGGAGSLTVNNVMASDSSAWGAAIGPLTWFKASTNRRYATADNVQLLNPFNLTAPSFLPRTGSPIVTVAPATAPVAPSSFTDSKLTDSFFTPVNYIGALADPNAAGATNWLANWTNFDPQNTDY
;
A
#
# COMPACT_ATOMS: atom_id res chain seq x y z
N MET A 1 5.30 -12.81 6.38
CA MET A 1 4.11 -12.00 6.70
C MET A 1 4.59 -10.64 7.12
N PHE A 2 3.85 -9.59 6.78
CA PHE A 2 4.25 -8.21 7.00
C PHE A 2 3.06 -7.44 7.61
N SER A 3 3.31 -6.69 8.67
CA SER A 3 2.37 -5.75 9.26
C SER A 3 3.07 -4.44 9.57
N ASN A 4 2.35 -3.32 9.56
CA ASN A 4 2.88 -2.03 10.00
C ASN A 4 4.12 -1.58 9.21
N ILE A 5 4.07 -1.74 7.89
CA ILE A 5 5.12 -1.25 6.99
C ILE A 5 4.66 0.05 6.32
N THR A 6 5.59 0.98 6.15
CA THR A 6 5.42 2.14 5.26
C THR A 6 6.39 1.99 4.09
N ALA A 7 5.85 1.84 2.87
CA ALA A 7 6.63 1.76 1.64
C ALA A 7 6.31 2.96 0.74
N ILE A 8 7.34 3.70 0.35
CA ILE A 8 7.23 4.95 -0.42
C ILE A 8 8.06 4.80 -1.68
N GLY A 9 7.41 4.90 -2.83
CA GLY A 9 8.03 4.83 -4.15
C GLY A 9 8.43 6.21 -4.68
N PRO A 10 8.93 6.28 -5.93
CA PRO A 10 9.51 7.50 -6.50
C PRO A 10 8.48 8.52 -7.00
N ILE A 11 7.18 8.18 -7.05
CA ILE A 11 6.16 9.05 -7.65
C ILE A 11 5.57 9.98 -6.59
N LEU A 12 5.92 11.27 -6.70
CA LEU A 12 5.27 12.34 -5.96
C LEU A 12 3.94 12.76 -6.61
N ASN A 13 3.97 12.99 -7.93
CA ASN A 13 2.81 13.42 -8.70
C ASN A 13 2.21 12.25 -9.51
N PRO A 14 0.99 11.78 -9.18
CA PRO A 14 0.32 10.69 -9.89
C PRO A 14 0.09 10.92 -11.39
N SER A 15 0.09 12.17 -11.85
CA SER A 15 0.00 12.52 -13.28
C SER A 15 1.36 12.80 -13.93
N GLY A 16 2.44 12.81 -13.15
CA GLY A 16 3.80 13.06 -13.63
C GLY A 16 4.44 11.82 -14.24
N SER A 17 5.28 12.03 -15.25
CA SER A 17 5.99 10.96 -15.98
C SER A 17 7.44 10.75 -15.52
N THR A 18 7.93 11.52 -14.55
CA THR A 18 9.35 11.51 -14.16
C THR A 18 9.60 10.50 -13.03
N TYR A 19 9.85 9.24 -13.41
CA TYR A 19 10.34 8.19 -12.53
C TYR A 19 11.07 7.12 -13.37
N SER A 20 11.90 6.29 -12.74
CA SER A 20 12.54 5.18 -13.47
C SER A 20 11.51 4.12 -13.85
N PRO A 21 11.45 3.66 -15.12
CA PRO A 21 10.51 2.62 -15.55
C PRO A 21 10.76 1.26 -14.90
N GLN A 22 11.87 1.09 -14.18
CA GLN A 22 12.17 -0.11 -13.40
C GLN A 22 11.25 -0.25 -12.18
N TYR A 23 10.68 0.85 -11.67
CA TYR A 23 9.61 0.79 -10.69
C TYR A 23 8.32 0.35 -11.38
N THR A 24 7.65 -0.66 -10.82
CA THR A 24 6.45 -1.25 -11.42
C THR A 24 5.28 -1.31 -10.44
N ALA A 25 5.50 -1.86 -9.24
CA ALA A 25 4.50 -1.94 -8.19
C ALA A 25 5.10 -1.81 -6.79
N GLY A 26 4.32 -1.31 -5.83
CA GLY A 26 4.73 -1.28 -4.41
C GLY A 26 4.68 -2.66 -3.75
N ALA A 27 3.71 -3.49 -4.13
CA ALA A 27 3.68 -4.91 -3.82
C ALA A 27 3.39 -5.72 -5.08
N HIS A 28 4.32 -6.58 -5.50
CA HIS A 28 4.11 -7.54 -6.59
C HIS A 28 3.94 -8.94 -6.02
N ILE A 29 2.72 -9.44 -6.05
CA ILE A 29 2.35 -10.77 -5.58
C ILE A 29 2.22 -11.67 -6.80
N ARG A 30 3.05 -12.72 -6.87
CA ARG A 30 3.14 -13.63 -8.02
C ARG A 30 3.40 -15.06 -7.58
N ARG A 31 3.30 -16.00 -8.52
CA ARG A 31 3.69 -17.42 -8.34
C ARG A 31 3.01 -18.09 -7.15
N ASN A 32 1.71 -17.87 -6.97
CA ASN A 32 0.92 -18.53 -5.92
C ASN A 32 1.39 -18.18 -4.48
N SER A 33 2.11 -17.07 -4.30
CA SER A 33 2.68 -16.67 -3.00
C SER A 33 1.61 -16.42 -1.94
N GLY A 34 1.78 -17.01 -0.74
CA GLY A 34 0.98 -16.78 0.45
C GLY A 34 1.33 -15.51 1.23
N ILE A 35 2.07 -14.57 0.61
CA ILE A 35 2.46 -13.32 1.25
C ILE A 35 1.22 -12.60 1.80
N SER A 36 1.37 -12.11 3.02
CA SER A 36 0.31 -11.49 3.77
C SER A 36 0.82 -10.14 4.26
N ILE A 37 0.20 -9.06 3.79
CA ILE A 37 0.53 -7.65 4.09
C ILE A 37 -0.70 -7.00 4.71
N MET A 38 -0.57 -6.51 5.93
CA MET A 38 -1.70 -5.94 6.67
C MET A 38 -1.29 -4.67 7.40
N ASN A 39 -2.25 -3.79 7.74
CA ASN A 39 -1.98 -2.55 8.49
C ASN A 39 -0.81 -1.72 7.94
N SER A 40 -0.62 -1.69 6.62
CA SER A 40 0.56 -1.09 5.98
C SER A 40 0.18 0.03 5.01
N VAL A 41 1.11 0.96 4.79
CA VAL A 41 1.00 2.05 3.81
C VAL A 41 1.90 1.73 2.62
N ILE A 42 1.36 1.79 1.41
CA ILE A 42 2.09 1.66 0.14
C ILE A 42 1.74 2.87 -0.72
N MET A 43 2.68 3.75 -0.99
CA MET A 43 2.41 4.98 -1.72
C MET A 43 3.49 5.35 -2.74
N GLY A 44 3.13 6.12 -3.77
CA GLY A 44 4.09 6.65 -4.74
C GLY A 44 4.70 5.60 -5.68
N TYR A 45 3.98 4.52 -5.98
CA TYR A 45 4.39 3.50 -6.96
C TYR A 45 3.49 3.54 -8.21
N PRO A 46 3.99 3.12 -9.40
CA PRO A 46 3.17 3.13 -10.62
C PRO A 46 1.87 2.34 -10.48
N THR A 47 1.96 1.19 -9.80
CA THR A 47 0.82 0.43 -9.29
C THR A 47 1.00 0.23 -7.79
N GLY A 48 -0.07 0.33 -7.00
CA GLY A 48 0.01 0.04 -5.57
C GLY A 48 0.29 -1.44 -5.29
N VAL A 49 -0.66 -2.31 -5.65
CA VAL A 49 -0.52 -3.77 -5.56
C VAL A 49 -0.77 -4.43 -6.92
N LEU A 50 0.17 -5.25 -7.35
CA LEU A 50 0.10 -6.05 -8.57
C LEU A 50 -0.10 -7.53 -8.20
N ILE A 51 -1.20 -8.10 -8.64
CA ILE A 51 -1.51 -9.52 -8.48
C ILE A 51 -1.31 -10.20 -9.84
N ASP A 52 -0.36 -11.12 -9.88
CA ASP A 52 0.14 -11.68 -11.12
C ASP A 52 -0.16 -13.19 -11.20
N GLY A 53 -1.04 -13.53 -12.12
CA GLY A 53 -1.45 -14.89 -12.45
C GLY A 53 -2.66 -15.40 -11.67
N ALA A 54 -3.46 -16.24 -12.35
CA ALA A 54 -4.64 -16.88 -11.79
C ALA A 54 -4.37 -17.72 -10.52
N PRO A 55 -3.25 -18.46 -10.39
CA PRO A 55 -2.94 -19.17 -9.14
C PRO A 55 -2.83 -18.22 -7.94
N THR A 56 -2.19 -17.06 -8.14
CA THR A 56 -2.04 -16.04 -7.10
C THR A 56 -3.38 -15.47 -6.67
N ALA A 57 -4.27 -15.18 -7.63
CA ALA A 57 -5.65 -14.78 -7.31
C ALA A 57 -6.40 -15.88 -6.55
N GLY A 58 -6.16 -17.16 -6.88
CA GLY A 58 -6.70 -18.31 -6.15
C GLY A 58 -6.26 -18.36 -4.69
N THR A 59 -4.97 -18.11 -4.40
CA THR A 59 -4.43 -18.03 -3.02
C THR A 59 -5.07 -16.89 -2.22
N ILE A 60 -5.36 -15.76 -2.87
CA ILE A 60 -6.09 -14.67 -2.23
C ILE A 60 -7.55 -15.07 -1.96
N ALA A 61 -8.22 -15.66 -2.94
CA ALA A 61 -9.62 -16.10 -2.84
C ALA A 61 -9.84 -17.16 -1.74
N ARG A 62 -8.89 -18.10 -1.59
CA ARG A 62 -8.91 -19.12 -0.52
C ARG A 62 -8.58 -18.56 0.86
N ASN A 63 -8.24 -17.28 0.96
CA ASN A 63 -7.69 -16.72 2.18
C ASN A 63 -6.41 -17.47 2.61
N ASP A 64 -5.50 -17.75 1.68
CA ASP A 64 -4.13 -18.16 1.98
C ASP A 64 -3.17 -16.96 1.97
N ALA A 65 -3.41 -15.95 1.15
CA ALA A 65 -2.73 -14.65 1.17
C ALA A 65 -3.64 -13.58 1.80
N ARG A 66 -3.06 -12.53 2.40
CA ARG A 66 -3.81 -11.40 2.96
C ARG A 66 -3.29 -10.10 2.38
N PHE A 67 -4.21 -9.24 1.96
CA PHE A 67 -3.93 -7.83 1.75
C PHE A 67 -5.08 -7.06 2.39
N LYS A 68 -4.96 -6.76 3.69
CA LYS A 68 -6.08 -6.23 4.49
C LYS A 68 -5.69 -5.00 5.29
N ASN A 69 -6.63 -4.07 5.46
CA ASN A 69 -6.45 -2.83 6.22
C ASN A 69 -5.20 -2.02 5.82
N ASN A 70 -4.81 -2.09 4.54
CA ASN A 70 -3.70 -1.31 4.00
C ASN A 70 -4.20 -0.01 3.38
N ILE A 71 -3.30 0.97 3.26
CA ILE A 71 -3.52 2.20 2.52
C ILE A 71 -2.65 2.18 1.26
N VAL A 72 -3.28 2.39 0.11
CA VAL A 72 -2.59 2.56 -1.18
C VAL A 72 -2.80 3.97 -1.71
N ALA A 73 -1.74 4.73 -1.95
CA ALA A 73 -1.89 6.14 -2.33
C ALA A 73 -0.97 6.59 -3.47
N GLY A 74 -1.44 7.56 -4.25
CA GLY A 74 -0.60 8.26 -5.23
C GLY A 74 -0.07 7.37 -6.36
N SER A 75 -0.78 6.29 -6.71
CA SER A 75 -0.46 5.50 -7.90
C SER A 75 -0.80 6.25 -9.17
N LEU A 76 -0.09 5.98 -10.27
CA LEU A 76 -0.26 6.70 -11.54
C LEU A 76 -1.72 6.74 -12.01
N THR A 77 -2.08 7.90 -12.57
CA THR A 77 -3.33 8.11 -13.27
C THR A 77 -3.22 7.56 -14.70
N GLY A 78 -4.23 6.84 -15.17
CA GLY A 78 -4.23 6.28 -16.54
C GLY A 78 -4.92 4.93 -16.68
N SER A 79 -5.91 4.61 -15.83
CA SER A 79 -6.72 3.40 -15.94
C SER A 79 -8.21 3.72 -15.88
N ASN A 80 -9.02 2.99 -16.65
CA ASN A 80 -10.49 3.17 -16.77
C ASN A 80 -11.30 2.70 -15.53
N SER A 81 -10.75 2.82 -14.33
CA SER A 81 -11.48 2.55 -13.09
C SER A 81 -12.19 3.79 -12.56
N VAL A 82 -13.22 3.57 -11.73
CA VAL A 82 -13.83 4.63 -10.91
C VAL A 82 -12.71 5.34 -10.13
N GLY A 83 -12.34 6.56 -10.52
CA GLY A 83 -11.25 7.35 -9.92
C GLY A 83 -9.88 7.31 -10.63
N GLY A 84 -9.73 6.68 -11.81
CA GLY A 84 -8.62 6.93 -12.73
C GLY A 84 -7.23 6.36 -12.37
N GLN A 85 -7.07 5.68 -11.24
CA GLN A 85 -5.78 5.26 -10.67
C GLN A 85 -5.51 3.75 -10.69
N ARG A 86 -4.22 3.40 -10.74
CA ARG A 86 -3.67 2.03 -10.70
C ARG A 86 -3.43 1.49 -9.28
N SER A 87 -4.38 1.65 -8.36
CA SER A 87 -4.18 1.23 -6.95
C SER A 87 -3.97 -0.29 -6.81
N ILE A 88 -4.69 -1.06 -7.61
CA ILE A 88 -4.51 -2.50 -7.78
C ILE A 88 -4.42 -2.78 -9.28
N LEU A 89 -3.66 -3.81 -9.68
CA LEU A 89 -3.57 -4.30 -11.05
C LEU A 89 -3.58 -5.83 -11.02
N TYR A 90 -4.28 -6.47 -11.95
CA TYR A 90 -4.29 -7.92 -12.12
C TYR A 90 -3.90 -8.35 -13.52
N VAL A 91 -2.97 -9.30 -13.59
CA VAL A 91 -2.55 -9.98 -14.81
C VAL A 91 -3.33 -11.29 -14.91
N GLY A 92 -4.37 -11.30 -15.75
CA GLY A 92 -5.23 -12.45 -15.99
C GLY A 92 -4.58 -13.54 -16.85
N PRO A 93 -5.22 -14.72 -16.95
CA PRO A 93 -4.66 -15.88 -17.67
C PRO A 93 -4.63 -15.70 -19.20
N SER A 94 -5.52 -14.87 -19.76
CA SER A 94 -5.52 -14.50 -21.18
C SER A 94 -4.45 -13.44 -21.44
N GLY A 95 -3.26 -13.95 -21.75
CA GLY A 95 -2.03 -13.18 -21.96
C GLY A 95 -0.77 -14.04 -21.81
N GLY A 96 -0.89 -15.25 -21.25
CA GLY A 96 0.25 -16.14 -21.06
C GLY A 96 1.04 -15.78 -19.80
N ALA A 97 1.52 -16.81 -19.10
CA ALA A 97 2.47 -16.65 -18.02
C ALA A 97 3.75 -16.01 -18.57
N GLY A 98 3.86 -14.69 -18.49
CA GLY A 98 4.96 -13.92 -19.05
C GLY A 98 4.55 -12.65 -19.81
N SER A 99 3.27 -12.44 -20.12
CA SER A 99 2.88 -11.15 -20.71
C SER A 99 2.72 -10.09 -19.64
N LEU A 100 3.75 -9.25 -19.53
CA LEU A 100 3.70 -7.93 -18.92
C LEU A 100 2.81 -6.95 -19.70
N THR A 101 1.85 -7.42 -20.52
CA THR A 101 0.73 -6.57 -20.93
C THR A 101 -0.05 -6.22 -19.69
N VAL A 102 0.40 -5.14 -19.07
CA VAL A 102 -0.30 -4.35 -18.09
C VAL A 102 -1.75 -4.34 -18.51
N ASN A 103 -2.63 -4.85 -17.67
CA ASN A 103 -4.05 -4.64 -17.85
C ASN A 103 -4.29 -3.14 -17.62
N ASN A 104 -4.01 -2.32 -18.64
CA ASN A 104 -4.18 -0.86 -18.57
C ASN A 104 -5.63 -0.50 -18.24
N VAL A 105 -6.52 -1.46 -18.47
CA VAL A 105 -7.90 -1.45 -18.05
C VAL A 105 -7.99 -2.19 -16.71
N MET A 106 -7.95 -1.44 -15.62
CA MET A 106 -8.65 -1.88 -14.43
C MET A 106 -10.14 -1.83 -14.77
N ALA A 107 -10.66 -2.96 -15.24
CA ALA A 107 -12.05 -3.09 -15.65
C ALA A 107 -12.95 -2.52 -14.56
N SER A 108 -14.00 -1.78 -14.96
CA SER A 108 -15.18 -1.62 -14.11
C SER A 108 -15.51 -2.98 -13.54
N ASP A 109 -15.73 -3.08 -12.23
CA ASP A 109 -15.87 -4.34 -11.50
C ASP A 109 -17.03 -5.19 -12.05
N SER A 110 -16.78 -5.94 -13.13
CA SER A 110 -17.83 -6.63 -13.90
C SER A 110 -17.46 -8.06 -14.27
N SER A 111 -16.32 -8.58 -13.82
CA SER A 111 -15.93 -9.98 -14.02
C SER A 111 -15.28 -10.55 -12.77
N ALA A 112 -15.85 -11.64 -12.25
CA ALA A 112 -15.36 -12.36 -11.10
C ALA A 112 -13.93 -12.88 -11.31
N TRP A 113 -13.14 -12.84 -10.23
CA TRP A 113 -11.83 -13.45 -10.12
C TRP A 113 -11.97 -14.93 -9.78
N GLY A 114 -12.32 -15.77 -10.76
CA GLY A 114 -12.71 -17.14 -10.44
C GLY A 114 -13.89 -17.13 -9.46
N ALA A 115 -13.71 -17.67 -8.25
CA ALA A 115 -14.74 -17.70 -7.20
C ALA A 115 -14.84 -16.44 -6.32
N ALA A 116 -14.00 -15.41 -6.52
CA ALA A 116 -13.99 -14.17 -5.73
C ALA A 116 -14.55 -12.96 -6.49
N ILE A 117 -15.12 -12.00 -5.76
CA ILE A 117 -15.56 -10.69 -6.26
C ILE A 117 -14.35 -9.93 -6.82
N GLY A 118 -14.50 -9.15 -7.90
CA GLY A 118 -13.38 -8.59 -8.68
C GLY A 118 -12.37 -7.73 -7.89
N PRO A 119 -11.25 -7.29 -8.52
CA PRO A 119 -10.05 -6.78 -7.82
C PRO A 119 -10.37 -5.66 -6.84
N LEU A 120 -11.14 -4.69 -7.34
CA LEU A 120 -11.43 -3.46 -6.64
C LEU A 120 -12.41 -3.72 -5.51
N THR A 121 -13.36 -4.63 -5.71
CA THR A 121 -14.31 -5.01 -4.67
C THR A 121 -13.67 -5.89 -3.61
N TRP A 122 -12.82 -6.84 -3.98
CA TRP A 122 -11.99 -7.56 -3.01
C TRP A 122 -11.11 -6.60 -2.20
N PHE A 123 -10.45 -5.64 -2.87
CA PHE A 123 -9.61 -4.65 -2.21
C PHE A 123 -10.40 -3.86 -1.16
N LYS A 124 -11.61 -3.37 -1.51
CA LYS A 124 -12.50 -2.65 -0.60
C LYS A 124 -13.06 -3.54 0.52
N ALA A 125 -13.51 -4.75 0.20
CA ALA A 125 -14.04 -5.71 1.17
C ALA A 125 -12.98 -6.14 2.21
N SER A 126 -11.71 -6.09 1.82
CA SER A 126 -10.56 -6.33 2.69
C SER A 126 -10.15 -5.10 3.52
N THR A 127 -11.06 -4.14 3.70
CA THR A 127 -10.88 -2.88 4.46
C THR A 127 -9.71 -2.00 4.00
N ASN A 128 -9.17 -2.25 2.81
CA ASN A 128 -8.12 -1.41 2.27
C ASN A 128 -8.69 -0.06 1.79
N ARG A 129 -7.87 0.97 1.95
CA ARG A 129 -8.16 2.34 1.55
C ARG A 129 -7.27 2.73 0.38
N ARG A 130 -7.79 3.59 -0.49
CA ARG A 130 -7.02 4.15 -1.59
C ARG A 130 -7.17 5.67 -1.66
N TYR A 131 -6.10 6.34 -2.04
CA TYR A 131 -6.10 7.80 -2.20
C TYR A 131 -5.56 8.25 -3.56
N ALA A 132 -6.18 9.30 -4.07
CA ALA A 132 -5.82 9.99 -5.31
C ALA A 132 -4.35 10.43 -5.29
N THR A 133 -3.96 11.09 -4.21
CA THR A 133 -2.60 11.60 -4.05
C THR A 133 -1.94 10.98 -2.83
N ALA A 134 -0.62 10.91 -2.87
CA ALA A 134 0.21 10.52 -1.75
C ALA A 134 0.01 11.46 -0.54
N ASP A 135 -0.27 12.74 -0.80
CA ASP A 135 -0.53 13.77 0.23
C ASP A 135 -1.75 13.47 1.10
N ASN A 136 -2.74 12.71 0.60
CA ASN A 136 -3.90 12.33 1.41
C ASN A 136 -3.55 11.31 2.51
N VAL A 137 -2.37 10.69 2.48
CA VAL A 137 -1.84 9.93 3.62
C VAL A 137 -1.37 10.87 4.74
N GLN A 138 -1.09 12.13 4.41
CA GLN A 138 -0.67 13.18 5.34
C GLN A 138 0.57 12.83 6.16
N LEU A 139 1.62 12.35 5.50
CA LEU A 139 2.96 12.28 6.11
C LEU A 139 3.65 13.65 6.02
N LEU A 140 4.59 13.94 6.91
CA LEU A 140 5.27 15.23 7.01
C LEU A 140 6.02 15.62 5.73
N ASN A 141 7.07 14.89 5.34
CA ASN A 141 7.86 15.16 4.12
C ASN A 141 8.34 13.83 3.49
N PRO A 142 7.42 12.97 3.01
CA PRO A 142 7.77 11.61 2.59
C PRO A 142 8.64 11.53 1.32
N PHE A 143 8.69 12.58 0.50
CA PHE A 143 9.43 12.61 -0.77
C PHE A 143 10.60 13.62 -0.76
N ASN A 144 10.96 14.17 0.40
CA ASN A 144 12.15 15.02 0.50
C ASN A 144 13.40 14.13 0.45
N LEU A 145 14.26 14.36 -0.55
CA LEU A 145 15.44 13.53 -0.79
C LEU A 145 16.65 13.89 0.10
N THR A 146 16.63 15.04 0.77
CA THR A 146 17.73 15.50 1.64
C THR A 146 17.37 15.42 3.12
N ALA A 147 16.08 15.61 3.45
CA ALA A 147 15.58 15.53 4.81
C ALA A 147 14.17 14.90 4.84
N PRO A 148 14.04 13.60 4.54
CA PRO A 148 12.74 12.93 4.56
C PRO A 148 12.17 12.88 5.97
N SER A 149 10.84 12.98 6.05
CA SER A 149 10.11 12.69 7.29
C SER A 149 8.86 11.89 6.98
N PHE A 150 8.80 10.69 7.55
CA PHE A 150 7.70 9.74 7.36
C PHE A 150 6.72 9.73 8.52
N LEU A 151 6.90 10.64 9.48
CA LEU A 151 5.97 10.80 10.60
C LEU A 151 4.62 11.32 10.07
N PRO A 152 3.48 10.81 10.59
CA PRO A 152 2.17 11.35 10.27
C PRO A 152 2.02 12.79 10.78
N ARG A 153 1.30 13.62 10.02
CA ARG A 153 0.81 14.93 10.45
C ARG A 153 -0.41 14.75 11.37
N THR A 154 -0.73 15.78 12.15
CA THR A 154 -2.02 15.87 12.85
C THR A 154 -3.16 15.72 11.84
N GLY A 155 -4.04 14.75 12.07
CA GLY A 155 -5.10 14.42 11.12
C GLY A 155 -4.73 13.36 10.08
N SER A 156 -3.58 12.69 10.15
CA SER A 156 -3.31 11.61 9.21
C SER A 156 -4.35 10.47 9.33
N PRO A 157 -4.89 9.92 8.23
CA PRO A 157 -5.81 8.79 8.26
C PRO A 157 -5.16 7.48 8.72
N ILE A 158 -3.84 7.48 8.96
CA ILE A 158 -3.11 6.31 9.45
C ILE A 158 -3.10 6.24 10.98
N VAL A 159 -3.50 7.30 11.68
CA VAL A 159 -3.58 7.36 13.16
C VAL A 159 -5.03 7.56 13.60
N THR A 160 -5.36 7.14 14.83
CA THR A 160 -6.71 7.29 15.41
C THR A 160 -7.14 8.74 15.67
N VAL A 161 -6.25 9.72 15.44
CA VAL A 161 -6.49 11.16 15.60
C VAL A 161 -6.75 11.87 14.27
N ALA A 162 -7.20 11.13 13.24
CA ALA A 162 -7.57 11.65 11.92
C ALA A 162 -8.61 12.80 12.02
N PRO A 163 -8.68 13.72 11.03
CA PRO A 163 -9.54 14.89 11.09
C PRO A 163 -10.99 14.40 11.00
N ALA A 164 -11.94 15.21 11.47
CA ALA A 164 -13.36 14.85 11.57
C ALA A 164 -14.06 14.39 10.26
N THR A 165 -13.38 14.39 9.11
CA THR A 165 -13.96 14.14 7.79
C THR A 165 -13.39 12.93 7.02
N ALA A 166 -12.33 12.25 7.51
CA ALA A 166 -11.86 11.00 6.91
C ALA A 166 -12.28 9.81 7.79
N PRO A 167 -12.67 8.65 7.22
CA PRO A 167 -13.04 7.48 8.03
C PRO A 167 -11.86 7.07 8.91
N VAL A 168 -11.97 7.35 10.22
CA VAL A 168 -11.06 6.91 11.26
C VAL A 168 -11.11 5.39 11.27
N ALA A 169 -9.98 4.74 11.02
CA ALA A 169 -9.93 3.30 11.09
C ALA A 169 -8.57 2.88 11.66
N PRO A 170 -8.52 2.52 12.96
CA PRO A 170 -7.29 2.04 13.59
C PRO A 170 -6.74 0.82 12.84
N SER A 171 -5.47 0.53 13.08
CA SER A 171 -4.92 -0.79 12.76
C SER A 171 -5.78 -1.91 13.37
N SER A 172 -5.77 -3.06 12.72
CA SER A 172 -6.56 -4.23 13.10
C SER A 172 -5.66 -5.45 13.19
N PHE A 173 -5.62 -6.05 14.37
CA PHE A 173 -4.84 -7.27 14.66
C PHE A 173 -5.74 -8.49 14.88
N THR A 174 -6.98 -8.45 14.37
CA THR A 174 -7.97 -9.52 14.55
C THR A 174 -7.87 -10.62 13.51
N ASP A 175 -7.16 -10.41 12.40
CA ASP A 175 -6.91 -11.48 11.42
C ASP A 175 -6.05 -12.57 12.08
N SER A 176 -6.42 -13.84 11.89
CA SER A 176 -5.75 -14.98 12.51
C SER A 176 -4.27 -15.09 12.20
N LYS A 177 -3.79 -14.43 11.13
CA LYS A 177 -2.36 -14.36 10.84
C LYS A 177 -1.61 -13.36 11.73
N LEU A 178 -2.27 -12.37 12.32
CA LEU A 178 -1.67 -11.33 13.17
C LEU A 178 -1.78 -11.60 14.67
N THR A 179 -2.33 -12.73 15.08
CA THR A 179 -2.52 -13.06 16.51
C THR A 179 -1.29 -13.68 17.18
N ASP A 180 -0.22 -13.91 16.42
CA ASP A 180 1.05 -14.39 16.95
C ASP A 180 1.76 -13.32 17.81
N SER A 181 2.44 -13.75 18.88
CA SER A 181 3.08 -12.85 19.86
C SER A 181 4.25 -12.05 19.30
N PHE A 182 4.76 -12.40 18.11
CA PHE A 182 5.71 -11.58 17.37
C PHE A 182 5.16 -10.18 17.06
N PHE A 183 3.85 -10.05 16.82
CA PHE A 183 3.23 -8.75 16.54
C PHE A 183 2.78 -8.08 17.82
N THR A 184 3.27 -6.87 18.05
CA THR A 184 2.71 -5.98 19.06
C THR A 184 1.55 -5.19 18.45
N PRO A 185 0.31 -5.32 18.96
CA PRO A 185 -0.80 -4.52 18.48
C PRO A 185 -0.56 -3.04 18.76
N VAL A 186 -0.66 -2.23 17.71
CA VAL A 186 -0.62 -0.77 17.78
C VAL A 186 -1.97 -0.18 17.34
N ASN A 187 -2.14 1.13 17.46
CA ASN A 187 -3.35 1.87 17.05
C ASN A 187 -3.15 2.71 15.77
N TYR A 188 -2.07 2.49 15.03
CA TYR A 188 -1.74 3.17 13.79
C TYR A 188 -1.41 2.19 12.65
N ILE A 189 -1.61 2.63 11.42
CA ILE A 189 -1.29 1.93 10.17
C ILE A 189 0.06 2.42 9.67
N GLY A 190 0.89 1.49 9.17
CA GLY A 190 2.26 1.78 8.76
C GLY A 190 3.25 1.71 9.93
N ALA A 191 4.46 2.20 9.66
CA ALA A 191 5.64 1.95 10.51
C ALA A 191 5.82 2.94 11.67
N LEU A 192 5.13 4.08 11.68
CA LEU A 192 5.38 5.16 12.64
C LEU A 192 4.08 5.64 13.29
N ALA A 193 4.14 5.83 14.61
CA ALA A 193 3.05 6.36 15.41
C ALA A 193 2.83 7.87 15.18
N ASP A 194 1.71 8.41 15.68
CA ASP A 194 1.54 9.85 15.84
C ASP A 194 2.67 10.40 16.73
N PRO A 195 3.49 11.36 16.28
CA PRO A 195 4.56 11.93 17.09
C PRO A 195 4.05 12.62 18.37
N ASN A 196 2.76 12.97 18.44
CA ASN A 196 2.14 13.58 19.61
C ASN A 196 1.44 12.57 20.54
N ALA A 197 1.40 11.28 20.18
CA ALA A 197 0.82 10.26 21.05
C ALA A 197 1.72 9.97 22.25
N ALA A 198 1.10 9.67 23.39
CA ALA A 198 1.83 9.21 24.57
C ALA A 198 2.59 7.91 24.24
N GLY A 199 3.90 7.89 24.50
CA GLY A 199 4.76 6.74 24.18
C GLY A 199 5.09 6.60 22.69
N ALA A 200 4.89 7.63 21.87
CA ALA A 200 5.28 7.62 20.47
C ALA A 200 6.78 7.32 20.31
N THR A 201 7.10 6.29 19.54
CA THR A 201 8.48 5.93 19.21
C THR A 201 8.74 6.25 17.74
N ASN A 202 9.72 7.13 17.50
CA ASN A 202 10.32 7.27 16.18
C ASN A 202 11.54 6.36 16.12
N TRP A 203 11.34 5.13 15.67
CA TRP A 203 12.42 4.15 15.60
C TRP A 203 13.48 4.50 14.56
N LEU A 204 13.29 5.52 13.71
CA LEU A 204 14.34 6.01 12.80
C LEU A 204 15.31 6.98 13.47
N ALA A 205 14.95 7.53 14.63
CA ALA A 205 15.73 8.57 15.29
C ALA A 205 17.12 8.05 15.71
N ASN A 206 18.12 8.93 15.62
CA ASN A 206 19.49 8.75 16.13
C ASN A 206 20.41 7.75 15.42
N TRP A 207 19.91 6.87 14.54
CA TRP A 207 20.76 5.92 13.81
C TRP A 207 20.51 5.88 12.31
N THR A 208 19.38 6.42 11.83
CA THR A 208 19.13 6.51 10.40
C THR A 208 19.76 7.77 9.84
N ASN A 209 20.50 7.62 8.74
CA ASN A 209 21.04 8.72 7.97
C ASN A 209 20.43 8.73 6.57
N PHE A 210 19.87 9.88 6.17
CA PHE A 210 19.22 10.09 4.88
C PHE A 210 20.04 10.96 3.92
N ASP A 211 21.29 11.29 4.28
CA ASP A 211 22.22 12.00 3.41
C ASP A 211 23.42 11.10 3.04
N PRO A 212 23.22 10.06 2.23
CA PRO A 212 24.28 9.13 1.86
C PRO A 212 25.31 9.74 0.90
N GLN A 213 25.03 10.90 0.30
CA GLN A 213 25.96 11.56 -0.62
C GLN A 213 27.00 12.40 0.11
N ASN A 214 26.62 13.04 1.22
CA ASN A 214 27.51 13.96 1.93
C ASN A 214 28.02 13.41 3.27
N THR A 215 27.44 12.34 3.80
CA THR A 215 27.89 11.79 5.09
C THR A 215 29.12 10.91 4.90
N ASP A 216 30.14 11.17 5.72
CA ASP A 216 31.33 10.33 5.84
C ASP A 216 30.99 9.11 6.72
N TYR A 217 31.24 7.89 6.21
CA TYR A 217 30.85 6.61 6.82
C TYR A 217 32.06 5.78 7.25
#